data_AF-A0A7S2JMH0-F1
#
_entry.id   AF-A0A7S2JMH0-F1
#
_cell.length_a   1.000
_cell.length_b   1.000
_cell.length_c   1.000
_cell.angle_alpha   90.00
_cell.angle_beta   90.00
_cell.angle_gamma   90.00
#
_symmetry.space_group_name_H-M   'P 1'
#
loop_
_entity.id
_entity.type
_entity.pdbx_description
1 polymer ?
#
loop_
_entity_poly.entity_id
_entity_poly.type
_entity_poly.pdbx_seq_one_letter_code
_entity_poly.pdbx_strand_id
1 'polypeptide(L)'
;QRCRLTDGASAAAVASAAGIALSADDSFGNAEAVREALGWEIIRGFAVFQVDDQHADDMAAVWVAQKRWWNARPSGKWEDLTVRSNWQASMVLLESPLSSKTPVELPTDASLPAPALPAPALASHLASDRAFDVAPDVDAAAHAANLAAELSASALAASS
;
A
#
# COMPACT_ATOMS: atom_id res chain seq x y z
N GLN A 1 6.27 -7.44 -15.47
CA GLN A 1 6.52 -6.49 -14.34
C GLN A 1 6.80 -7.33 -13.12
N ARG A 2 7.91 -7.11 -12.41
CA ARG A 2 8.29 -7.94 -11.25
C ARG A 2 7.82 -7.38 -9.91
N CYS A 3 7.32 -6.14 -9.87
CA CYS A 3 6.74 -5.55 -8.67
C CYS A 3 5.49 -4.70 -8.99
N ARG A 4 4.57 -4.60 -8.03
CA ARG A 4 3.36 -3.76 -8.09
C ARG A 4 2.97 -3.24 -6.71
N LEU A 5 2.69 -1.94 -6.61
CA LEU A 5 1.98 -1.37 -5.47
C LEU A 5 0.51 -1.81 -5.51
N THR A 6 -0.06 -2.11 -4.35
CA THR A 6 -1.46 -2.51 -4.23
C THR A 6 -2.05 -2.08 -2.90
N ASP A 7 -3.28 -1.58 -2.95
CA ASP A 7 -4.11 -1.25 -1.79
C ASP A 7 -5.10 -2.37 -1.44
N GLY A 8 -5.01 -3.51 -2.12
CA GLY A 8 -5.89 -4.67 -1.94
C GLY A 8 -6.33 -5.29 -3.24
N ALA A 9 -7.11 -6.36 -3.12
CA ALA A 9 -7.90 -6.88 -4.23
C ALA A 9 -8.93 -5.83 -4.66
N SER A 10 -9.12 -5.69 -5.97
CA SER A 10 -10.18 -4.83 -6.50
C SER A 10 -11.57 -5.37 -6.18
N ALA A 11 -12.56 -4.49 -6.11
CA ALA A 11 -13.96 -4.88 -5.85
C ALA A 11 -14.46 -5.96 -6.82
N ALA A 12 -14.06 -5.88 -8.10
CA ALA A 12 -14.39 -6.90 -9.10
C ALA A 12 -13.75 -8.27 -8.80
N ALA A 13 -12.53 -8.29 -8.26
CA ALA A 13 -11.86 -9.51 -7.86
C ALA A 13 -12.50 -10.13 -6.61
N VAL A 14 -12.84 -9.30 -5.62
CA VAL A 14 -13.59 -9.71 -4.43
C VAL A 14 -14.94 -10.30 -4.81
N ALA A 15 -15.68 -9.65 -5.72
CA ALA A 15 -16.96 -10.16 -6.22
C ALA A 15 -16.80 -11.50 -6.98
N SER A 16 -15.73 -11.67 -7.74
CA SER A 16 -15.44 -12.93 -8.45
C SER A 16 -15.11 -14.07 -7.49
N ALA A 17 -14.48 -13.76 -6.36
CA ALA A 17 -14.14 -14.72 -5.31
C ALA A 17 -15.26 -14.92 -4.28
N ALA A 18 -16.46 -14.37 -4.51
CA ALA A 18 -17.59 -14.53 -3.62
C ALA A 18 -17.93 -16.01 -3.44
N GLY A 19 -17.96 -16.48 -2.18
CA GLY A 19 -18.21 -17.88 -1.83
C GLY A 19 -16.95 -18.73 -1.67
N ILE A 20 -15.75 -18.19 -1.95
CA ILE A 20 -14.49 -18.84 -1.59
C ILE A 20 -14.18 -18.50 -0.12
N ALA A 21 -13.92 -19.52 0.70
CA ALA A 21 -13.50 -19.32 2.08
C ALA A 21 -12.02 -18.90 2.10
N LEU A 22 -11.76 -17.65 2.49
CA LEU A 22 -10.43 -17.06 2.52
C LEU A 22 -9.96 -16.85 3.97
N SER A 23 -8.71 -17.20 4.24
CA SER A 23 -8.05 -17.03 5.53
C SER A 23 -7.23 -15.73 5.56
N ALA A 24 -7.16 -15.05 6.69
CA ALA A 24 -6.26 -13.90 6.84
C ALA A 24 -4.78 -14.30 6.90
N ASP A 25 -4.50 -15.51 7.40
CA ASP A 25 -3.15 -15.96 7.74
C ASP A 25 -2.53 -16.89 6.70
N ASP A 26 -3.32 -17.40 5.76
CA ASP A 26 -2.88 -18.37 4.76
C ASP A 26 -3.04 -17.86 3.32
N SER A 27 -2.11 -17.01 2.90
CA SER A 27 -2.08 -16.50 1.52
C SER A 27 -1.90 -17.58 0.46
N PHE A 28 -1.23 -18.70 0.78
CA PHE A 28 -1.06 -19.80 -0.16
C PHE A 28 -2.36 -20.56 -0.36
N GLY A 29 -3.02 -20.96 0.72
CA GLY A 29 -4.33 -21.62 0.68
C GLY A 29 -5.38 -20.79 -0.06
N ASN A 30 -5.38 -19.47 0.17
CA ASN A 30 -6.24 -18.55 -0.59
C ASN A 30 -5.94 -18.57 -2.09
N ALA A 31 -4.67 -18.44 -2.47
CA ALA A 31 -4.28 -18.40 -3.87
C ALA A 31 -4.61 -19.71 -4.61
N GLU A 32 -4.45 -20.85 -3.93
CA GLU A 32 -4.84 -22.17 -4.42
C GLU A 32 -6.37 -22.28 -4.59
N ALA A 33 -7.16 -21.88 -3.58
CA ALA A 33 -8.62 -21.92 -3.65
C ALA A 33 -9.16 -21.04 -4.80
N VAL A 34 -8.55 -19.87 -5.01
CA VAL A 34 -8.88 -18.96 -6.12
C VAL A 34 -8.49 -19.56 -7.46
N ARG A 35 -7.34 -20.23 -7.56
CA ARG A 35 -6.95 -20.95 -8.79
C ARG A 35 -7.94 -22.06 -9.11
N GLU A 36 -8.35 -22.85 -8.12
CA GLU A 36 -9.29 -23.95 -8.31
C GLU A 36 -10.67 -23.46 -8.74
N ALA A 37 -11.17 -22.38 -8.14
CA ALA A 37 -12.49 -21.84 -8.44
C ALA A 37 -12.54 -21.02 -9.75
N LEU A 38 -11.51 -20.22 -10.02
CA LEU A 38 -11.53 -19.20 -11.07
C LEU A 38 -10.48 -19.40 -12.19
N GLY A 39 -9.58 -20.38 -12.04
CA GLY A 39 -8.51 -20.66 -13.00
C GLY A 39 -7.43 -19.59 -13.06
N TRP A 40 -7.31 -18.73 -12.05
CA TRP A 40 -6.31 -17.66 -12.04
C TRP A 40 -4.93 -18.20 -11.70
N GLU A 41 -3.90 -17.72 -12.41
CA GLU A 41 -2.52 -18.14 -12.19
C GLU A 41 -2.05 -17.74 -10.79
N ILE A 42 -1.28 -18.59 -10.12
CA ILE A 42 -0.69 -18.27 -8.81
C ILE A 42 0.69 -17.66 -9.01
N ILE A 43 0.89 -16.52 -8.38
CA ILE A 43 2.16 -15.83 -8.29
C ILE A 43 2.70 -15.98 -6.87
N ARG A 44 4.01 -16.15 -6.78
CA ARG A 44 4.76 -16.27 -5.52
C ARG A 44 5.77 -15.14 -5.39
N GLY A 45 5.97 -14.68 -4.18
CA GLY A 45 7.02 -13.70 -3.90
C GLY A 45 6.92 -13.11 -2.51
N PHE A 46 7.09 -11.79 -2.41
CA PHE A 46 7.10 -11.07 -1.14
C PHE A 46 6.13 -9.89 -1.17
N ALA A 47 5.39 -9.69 -0.08
CA ALA A 47 4.72 -8.44 0.22
C ALA A 47 5.62 -7.59 1.10
N VAL A 48 5.96 -6.41 0.60
CA VAL A 48 6.80 -5.42 1.30
C VAL A 48 5.92 -4.29 1.78
N PHE A 49 5.96 -4.00 3.07
CA PHE A 49 5.18 -2.94 3.68
C PHE A 49 5.93 -2.33 4.86
N GLN A 50 5.56 -1.11 5.20
CA GLN A 50 6.07 -0.42 6.38
C GLN A 50 5.25 -0.86 7.59
N VAL A 51 5.94 -1.17 8.69
CA VAL A 51 5.29 -1.39 9.99
C VAL A 51 5.28 -0.05 10.71
N ASP A 52 4.10 0.51 10.87
CA ASP A 52 3.90 1.66 11.74
C ASP A 52 3.90 1.14 13.18
N ASP A 53 5.04 1.28 13.86
CA ASP A 53 5.08 1.05 15.29
C ASP A 53 4.22 2.14 15.95
N GLN A 54 3.18 1.75 16.69
CA GLN A 54 2.22 2.68 17.28
C GLN A 54 2.84 3.59 18.36
N HIS A 55 4.14 3.44 18.64
CA HIS A 55 4.91 4.28 19.54
C HIS A 55 5.64 5.35 18.73
N ALA A 56 4.84 6.36 18.35
CA ALA A 56 5.27 7.59 17.72
C ALA A 56 6.32 8.31 18.57
N ASP A 57 7.46 8.64 17.96
CA ASP A 57 7.98 10.00 17.79
C ASP A 57 9.48 10.03 17.43
N ASP A 58 10.22 8.91 17.53
CA ASP A 58 11.69 8.92 17.34
C ASP A 58 12.30 7.68 16.65
N MET A 59 11.50 6.75 16.11
CA MET A 59 12.02 5.53 15.46
C MET A 59 11.91 5.61 13.94
N ALA A 60 13.00 5.23 13.26
CA ALA A 60 13.05 5.12 11.80
C ALA A 60 12.01 4.10 11.29
N ALA A 61 11.39 4.39 10.14
CA ALA A 61 10.43 3.50 9.49
C ALA A 61 11.02 2.09 9.30
N VAL A 62 10.36 1.08 9.88
CA VAL A 62 10.74 -0.33 9.73
C VAL A 62 10.00 -0.93 8.55
N TRP A 63 10.74 -1.46 7.58
CA TRP A 63 10.20 -2.14 6.41
C TRP A 63 10.32 -3.65 6.58
N VAL A 64 9.22 -4.36 6.31
CA VAL A 64 9.15 -5.82 6.41
C VAL A 64 8.81 -6.40 5.05
N ALA A 65 9.47 -7.51 4.70
CA ALA A 65 9.15 -8.32 3.53
C ALA A 65 8.65 -9.70 3.98
N GLN A 66 7.38 -10.00 3.75
CA GLN A 66 6.77 -11.27 4.11
C GLN A 66 6.53 -12.12 2.87
N LYS A 67 6.86 -13.41 2.95
CA LYS A 67 6.51 -14.37 1.88
C LYS A 67 5.00 -14.39 1.67
N ARG A 68 4.55 -14.24 0.42
CA ARG A 68 3.13 -14.16 0.09
C ARG A 68 2.84 -14.77 -1.28
N TRP A 69 1.61 -15.20 -1.45
CA TRP A 69 1.06 -15.69 -2.71
C TRP A 69 -0.19 -14.89 -3.07
N TRP A 70 -0.37 -14.65 -4.35
CA TRP A 70 -1.50 -13.92 -4.91
C TRP A 70 -1.80 -14.45 -6.30
N ASN A 71 -2.87 -13.97 -6.93
CA ASN A 71 -3.27 -14.47 -8.24
C ASN A 71 -3.08 -13.44 -9.35
N ALA A 72 -2.80 -13.90 -10.56
CA ALA A 72 -2.94 -13.12 -11.79
C ALA A 72 -4.23 -13.51 -12.52
N ARG A 73 -5.04 -12.49 -12.81
CA ARG A 73 -6.20 -12.62 -13.70
C ARG A 73 -5.73 -12.88 -15.13
N PRO A 74 -6.60 -13.40 -16.02
CA PRO A 74 -6.29 -13.54 -17.45
C PRO A 74 -5.88 -12.22 -18.14
N SER A 75 -6.27 -11.07 -17.59
CA SER A 75 -5.82 -9.75 -18.05
C SER A 75 -4.38 -9.41 -17.66
N GLY A 76 -3.70 -10.25 -16.88
CA GLY A 76 -2.37 -10.00 -16.32
C GLY A 76 -2.38 -9.07 -15.09
N LYS A 77 -3.55 -8.69 -14.57
CA LYS A 77 -3.67 -7.92 -13.33
C LYS A 77 -3.47 -8.82 -12.11
N TRP A 78 -2.68 -8.35 -11.15
CA TRP A 78 -2.43 -9.07 -9.90
C TRP A 78 -3.48 -8.71 -8.87
N GLU A 79 -3.98 -9.70 -8.15
CA GLU A 79 -4.99 -9.56 -7.11
C GLU A 79 -4.56 -10.41 -5.91
N ASP A 80 -4.31 -9.75 -4.77
CA ASP A 80 -4.10 -10.41 -3.48
C ASP A 80 -5.42 -10.40 -2.71
N LEU A 81 -6.08 -11.56 -2.68
CA LEU A 81 -7.36 -11.78 -2.00
C LEU A 81 -7.20 -12.15 -0.52
N THR A 82 -5.96 -12.22 -0.02
CA THR A 82 -5.71 -12.46 1.40
C THR A 82 -6.16 -11.24 2.20
N VAL A 83 -7.02 -11.47 3.20
CA VAL A 83 -7.56 -10.41 4.05
C VAL A 83 -6.40 -9.66 4.71
N ARG A 84 -6.42 -8.33 4.58
CA ARG A 84 -5.40 -7.45 5.16
C ARG A 84 -5.84 -6.97 6.52
N SER A 85 -4.90 -6.91 7.45
CA SER A 85 -5.04 -6.10 8.64
C SER A 85 -4.85 -4.62 8.32
N ASN A 86 -5.37 -3.76 9.19
CA ASN A 86 -5.28 -2.31 9.12
C ASN A 86 -3.85 -1.75 8.99
N TRP A 87 -2.84 -2.46 9.49
CA TRP A 87 -1.42 -2.10 9.37
C TRP A 87 -0.77 -2.51 8.04
N GLN A 88 -1.54 -3.13 7.13
CA GLN A 88 -1.08 -3.57 5.80
C GLN A 88 -1.86 -2.88 4.67
N ALA A 89 -2.41 -1.70 4.91
CA ALA A 89 -3.31 -1.02 3.98
C ALA A 89 -2.71 -0.91 2.56
N SER A 90 -1.45 -0.49 2.46
CA SER A 90 -0.70 -0.45 1.20
C SER A 90 0.56 -1.30 1.29
N MET A 91 0.81 -2.10 0.25
CA MET A 91 1.99 -2.95 0.15
C MET A 91 2.50 -3.04 -1.29
N VAL A 92 3.79 -3.33 -1.44
CA VAL A 92 4.40 -3.67 -2.72
C VAL A 92 4.49 -5.19 -2.82
N LEU A 93 3.81 -5.77 -3.80
CA LEU A 93 4.00 -7.16 -4.19
C LEU A 93 5.20 -7.26 -5.11
N LEU A 94 6.16 -8.08 -4.74
CA LEU A 94 7.38 -8.37 -5.50
C LEU A 94 7.37 -9.86 -5.88
N GLU A 95 7.12 -10.16 -7.14
CA GLU A 95 7.26 -11.51 -7.67
C GLU A 95 8.70 -11.97 -7.55
N SER A 96 8.90 -13.19 -7.02
CA SER A 96 10.22 -13.76 -6.89
C SER A 96 10.17 -15.27 -7.13
N PRO A 97 11.06 -15.81 -7.98
CA PRO A 97 11.22 -17.25 -8.09
C PRO A 97 11.93 -17.85 -6.86
N LEU A 98 12.52 -17.00 -6.00
CA LEU A 98 13.31 -17.43 -4.86
C LEU A 98 12.38 -17.98 -3.77
N SER A 99 12.73 -19.18 -3.29
CA SER A 99 12.16 -19.69 -2.04
C SER A 99 12.75 -18.90 -0.86
N SER A 100 12.11 -18.99 0.30
CA SER A 100 12.42 -18.20 1.52
C SER A 100 13.84 -18.37 2.11
N LYS A 101 14.76 -19.04 1.41
CA LYS A 101 16.12 -19.33 1.87
C LYS A 101 17.20 -19.23 0.81
N THR A 102 16.94 -18.71 -0.40
CA THR A 102 18.05 -18.51 -1.35
C THR A 102 18.85 -17.29 -0.90
N PRO A 103 20.09 -17.46 -0.38
CA PRO A 103 20.92 -16.33 -0.02
C PRO A 103 21.18 -15.53 -1.29
N VAL A 104 20.90 -14.23 -1.25
CA VAL A 104 21.38 -13.34 -2.31
C VAL A 104 22.85 -13.12 -2.02
N GLU A 105 23.73 -13.68 -2.86
CA GLU A 105 25.14 -13.29 -2.86
C GLU A 105 25.19 -11.82 -3.28
N LEU A 106 25.36 -10.93 -2.30
CA LEU A 106 25.74 -9.56 -2.58
C LEU A 106 27.12 -9.62 -3.23
N PRO A 107 27.35 -8.94 -4.36
CA PRO A 107 28.69 -8.83 -4.90
C PRO A 107 29.59 -8.21 -3.82
N THR A 108 30.51 -9.02 -3.28
CA THR A 108 31.46 -8.64 -2.23
C THR A 108 32.42 -7.55 -2.71
N ASP A 109 32.42 -7.28 -4.03
CA ASP A 109 33.24 -6.27 -4.68
C ASP A 109 32.36 -5.18 -5.33
N ALA A 110 31.53 -4.54 -4.51
CA ALA A 110 30.95 -3.26 -4.85
C ALA A 110 31.81 -2.16 -4.21
N SER A 111 33.00 -1.93 -4.77
CA SER A 111 33.52 -0.57 -4.84
C SER A 111 32.52 0.25 -5.66
N LEU A 112 31.43 0.69 -5.02
CA LEU A 112 30.51 1.65 -5.59
C LEU A 112 31.36 2.84 -6.04
N PRO A 113 31.40 3.21 -7.33
CA PRO A 113 32.00 4.48 -7.70
C PRO A 113 31.27 5.55 -6.90
N ALA A 114 32.02 6.34 -6.14
CA ALA A 114 31.47 7.45 -5.39
C ALA A 114 30.54 8.24 -6.32
N PRO A 115 29.31 8.60 -5.88
CA PRO A 115 28.46 9.45 -6.70
C PRO A 115 29.28 10.70 -7.01
N ALA A 116 29.51 10.95 -8.30
CA ALA A 116 30.17 12.17 -8.73
C ALA A 116 29.30 13.32 -8.25
N LEU A 117 29.72 13.97 -7.16
CA LEU A 117 29.08 15.17 -6.67
C LEU A 117 29.12 16.18 -7.83
N PRO A 118 27.97 16.67 -8.31
CA PRO A 118 28.00 17.80 -9.24
C PRO A 118 28.70 18.95 -8.53
N ALA A 119 29.68 19.54 -9.21
CA ALA A 119 30.46 20.68 -8.71
C ALA A 119 29.53 21.81 -8.23
N PRO A 120 29.94 22.59 -7.22
CA PRO A 120 29.13 23.70 -6.73
C PRO A 120 28.98 24.75 -7.85
N ALA A 121 27.82 24.78 -8.49
CA ALA A 121 27.41 25.93 -9.28
C ALA A 121 27.19 27.07 -8.29
N LEU A 122 28.07 28.06 -8.37
CA LEU A 122 28.06 29.29 -7.60
C LEU A 122 26.65 29.91 -7.52
N ALA A 123 26.36 30.41 -6.34
CA ALA A 123 25.32 31.38 -6.07
C ALA A 123 25.33 32.52 -7.10
N SER A 124 24.20 32.71 -7.77
CA SER A 124 23.70 34.01 -8.24
C SER A 124 22.29 33.82 -8.75
N HIS A 125 21.30 34.05 -7.89
CA HIS A 125 20.07 34.77 -8.23
C HIS A 125 19.32 35.07 -6.93
N LEU A 126 19.86 36.05 -6.21
CA LEU A 126 19.10 36.87 -5.28
C LEU A 126 18.21 37.82 -6.11
N ALA A 127 17.00 38.03 -5.57
CA ALA A 127 16.06 39.11 -5.86
C ALA A 127 15.16 38.99 -7.12
N SER A 128 13.95 38.48 -6.92
CA SER A 128 12.76 39.29 -7.19
C SER A 128 11.62 38.91 -6.25
N ASP A 129 11.38 39.83 -5.33
CA ASP A 129 10.11 40.03 -4.64
C ASP A 129 8.94 40.00 -5.62
N ARG A 130 7.92 39.20 -5.29
CA ARG A 130 6.54 39.69 -5.24
C ARG A 130 5.69 38.76 -4.39
N ALA A 131 5.19 39.33 -3.31
CA ALA A 131 4.25 38.74 -2.38
C ALA A 131 3.03 38.16 -3.10
N PHE A 132 2.74 36.89 -2.85
CA PHE A 132 1.40 36.35 -2.99
C PHE A 132 0.76 36.33 -1.60
N ASP A 133 -0.13 37.29 -1.39
CA ASP A 133 -1.13 37.24 -0.32
C ASP A 133 -1.96 35.96 -0.50
N VAL A 134 -1.86 35.04 0.45
CA VAL A 134 -2.82 33.95 0.61
C VAL A 134 -3.61 34.24 1.88
N ALA A 135 -4.85 34.69 1.68
CA ALA A 135 -5.83 34.84 2.74
C ALA A 135 -6.10 33.48 3.41
N PRO A 136 -6.40 33.44 4.72
CA PRO A 136 -6.79 32.21 5.40
C PRO A 136 -8.17 31.77 4.88
N ASP A 137 -8.21 30.56 4.32
CA ASP A 137 -9.44 29.86 3.92
C ASP A 137 -10.23 29.49 5.18
N VAL A 138 -11.22 30.33 5.51
CA VAL A 138 -12.19 30.15 6.58
C VAL A 138 -13.42 29.44 6.03
N ASP A 139 -13.32 28.13 5.75
CA ASP A 139 -14.54 27.34 5.48
C ASP A 139 -14.49 25.85 5.91
N ALA A 140 -13.42 25.39 6.55
CA ALA A 140 -13.38 24.02 7.09
C ALA A 140 -14.21 23.83 8.37
N ALA A 141 -14.46 24.90 9.15
CA ALA A 141 -15.22 24.82 10.39
C ALA A 141 -16.75 24.81 10.19
N ALA A 142 -17.24 25.35 9.07
CA ALA A 142 -18.68 25.42 8.80
C ALA A 142 -19.26 24.07 8.34
N HIS A 143 -18.45 23.20 7.72
CA HIS A 143 -18.92 21.90 7.24
C HIS A 143 -19.10 20.87 8.36
N ALA A 144 -18.32 20.96 9.44
CA ALA A 144 -18.44 20.07 10.60
C ALA A 144 -19.70 20.35 11.45
N ALA A 145 -20.18 21.60 11.48
CA ALA A 145 -21.38 21.97 12.23
C ALA A 145 -22.67 21.47 11.55
N ASN A 146 -22.70 21.37 10.21
CA ASN A 146 -23.91 20.97 9.49
C ASN A 146 -24.17 19.45 9.57
N LEU A 147 -23.12 18.62 9.69
CA LEU A 147 -23.27 17.17 9.82
C LEU A 147 -23.81 16.73 11.19
N ALA A 148 -23.51 17.50 12.25
CA ALA A 148 -24.01 17.23 13.61
C ALA A 148 -25.51 17.53 13.77
N ALA A 149 -26.05 18.47 12.98
CA ALA A 149 -27.46 18.83 12.99
C ALA A 149 -28.34 17.76 12.32
N GLU A 150 -27.88 17.15 11.21
CA GLU A 150 -28.66 16.12 10.51
C GLU A 150 -28.75 14.79 11.27
N LEU A 151 -27.71 14.44 12.06
CA LEU A 151 -27.72 13.23 12.89
C LEU A 151 -28.65 13.35 14.11
N SER A 152 -28.84 14.55 14.67
CA SER A 152 -29.80 14.77 15.76
C SER A 152 -31.25 14.76 15.28
N ALA A 153 -31.52 15.21 14.05
CA ALA A 153 -32.88 15.20 13.48
C ALA A 153 -33.36 13.77 13.14
N SER A 154 -32.48 12.89 12.67
CA SER A 154 -32.82 11.48 12.41
C SER A 154 -33.05 10.66 13.68
N ALA A 155 -32.40 11.02 14.80
CA ALA A 155 -32.58 10.31 16.07
C ALA A 155 -33.96 10.58 16.72
N LEU A 156 -34.55 11.77 16.52
CA LEU A 156 -35.88 12.08 17.03
C LEU A 156 -37.02 11.48 16.19
N ALA A 157 -36.83 11.29 14.88
CA ALA A 157 -37.84 10.68 14.00
C ALA A 157 -37.98 9.15 14.20
N ALA A 158 -36.99 8.50 14.81
CA ALA A 158 -36.99 7.05 15.05
C ALA A 158 -37.56 6.64 16.43
N SER A 159 -38.01 7.59 17.25
CA SER A 159 -38.63 7.34 18.56
C SER A 159 -40.06 7.88 18.70
N SER A 160 -40.75 8.12 17.58
CA SER A 160 -42.18 8.47 17.54
C SER A 160 -43.03 7.32 17.01
#